data_AF-A0A963U5A0-F1
#
_entry.id   AF-A0A963U5A0-F1
#
_cell.length_a   1.000
_cell.length_b   1.000
_cell.length_c   1.000
_cell.angle_alpha   90.00
_cell.angle_beta   90.00
_cell.angle_gamma   90.00
#
_symmetry.space_group_name_H-M   'P 1'
#
loop_
_entity.id
_entity.type
_entity.pdbx_description
1 polymer ?
#
loop_
_entity_poly.entity_id
_entity_poly.type
_entity_poly.pdbx_seq_one_letter_code
_entity_poly.pdbx_strand_id
1 'polypeptide(L)'
;VIYVTIELYHAPFVGWIKDLSAPDPSSILNLFGLLPWATPEPGSLLFAVSLGVLPILLGISMWFQQKLNPAPTDPAQQAIFAWMPWIFMFMLGSFASGLVLYWIANNTITFFQQYTIMSMHGKRPDLFGNIKSGFQKKAAAPEGKGKAK
;
A
#
# COMPACT_ATOMS: atom_id res chain seq x y z
N VAL A 1 1.91 22.38 -4.13
CA VAL A 1 1.16 22.83 -5.34
C VAL A 1 -0.23 22.22 -5.40
N ILE A 2 -0.40 20.90 -5.19
CA ILE A 2 -1.72 20.21 -5.20
C ILE A 2 -2.69 20.69 -4.09
N TYR A 3 -2.17 21.11 -2.93
CA TYR A 3 -3.00 21.66 -1.84
C TYR A 3 -3.56 23.08 -2.07
N VAL A 4 -3.08 23.80 -3.09
CA VAL A 4 -3.35 25.24 -3.28
C VAL A 4 -3.98 25.52 -4.66
N THR A 5 -4.13 24.50 -5.50
CA THR A 5 -4.72 24.64 -6.83
C THR A 5 -6.25 24.55 -6.74
N ILE A 6 -6.93 25.67 -6.99
CA ILE A 6 -8.41 25.79 -7.00
C ILE A 6 -9.06 24.77 -7.96
N GLU A 7 -8.35 24.36 -9.02
CA GLU A 7 -8.83 23.44 -10.05
C GLU A 7 -9.13 22.01 -9.56
N LEU A 8 -8.63 21.63 -8.38
CA LEU A 8 -8.89 20.31 -7.79
C LEU A 8 -10.09 20.31 -6.83
N TYR A 9 -10.67 21.48 -6.56
CA TYR A 9 -11.83 21.62 -5.70
C TYR A 9 -13.08 21.06 -6.39
N HIS A 10 -13.71 20.04 -5.79
CA HIS A 10 -14.83 19.28 -6.38
C HIS A 10 -14.54 18.69 -7.77
N ALA A 11 -13.27 18.44 -8.09
CA ALA A 11 -12.93 17.79 -9.33
C ALA A 11 -13.26 16.28 -9.23
N PRO A 12 -14.27 15.77 -9.95
CA PRO A 12 -14.56 14.36 -9.96
C PRO A 12 -13.49 13.62 -10.77
N PHE A 13 -13.20 12.39 -10.38
CA PHE A 13 -12.28 11.53 -11.11
C PHE A 13 -12.97 10.24 -11.57
N VAL A 14 -12.65 9.11 -10.95
CA VAL A 14 -13.13 7.79 -11.38
C VAL A 14 -13.87 7.10 -10.23
N GLY A 15 -15.03 6.50 -10.55
CA GLY A 15 -15.81 5.67 -9.64
C GLY A 15 -16.36 6.46 -8.44
N TRP A 16 -15.87 6.14 -7.24
CA TRP A 16 -16.31 6.74 -5.98
C TRP A 16 -15.59 8.05 -5.64
N ILE A 17 -14.53 8.42 -6.37
CA ILE A 17 -13.77 9.65 -6.14
C ILE A 17 -14.51 10.83 -6.78
N LYS A 18 -15.21 11.62 -5.94
CA LYS A 18 -15.99 12.79 -6.35
C LYS A 18 -15.28 14.12 -6.13
N ASP A 19 -14.22 14.14 -5.34
CA ASP A 19 -13.44 15.34 -5.02
C ASP A 19 -11.97 14.97 -4.79
N LEU A 20 -11.09 15.45 -5.66
CA LEU A 20 -9.64 15.23 -5.57
C LEU A 20 -8.97 16.03 -4.44
N SER A 21 -9.62 17.08 -3.93
CA SER A 21 -9.12 17.89 -2.82
C SER A 21 -9.46 17.31 -1.45
N ALA A 22 -10.53 16.51 -1.37
CA ALA A 22 -10.96 15.84 -0.15
C ALA A 22 -10.24 14.49 0.05
N PRO A 23 -10.15 13.98 1.30
CA PRO A 23 -9.74 12.60 1.57
C PRO A 23 -10.63 11.58 0.85
N ASP A 24 -10.11 10.36 0.67
CA ASP A 24 -10.86 9.27 0.02
C ASP A 24 -12.20 9.01 0.76
N PRO A 25 -13.36 9.14 0.09
CA PRO A 25 -14.66 8.93 0.72
C PRO A 25 -14.99 7.44 0.91
N SER A 26 -14.16 6.52 0.40
CA SER A 26 -14.30 5.09 0.65
C SER A 26 -13.64 4.68 1.97
N SER A 27 -14.19 3.65 2.60
CA SER A 27 -13.64 3.07 3.83
C SER A 27 -14.10 1.63 3.99
N ILE A 28 -13.31 0.79 4.67
CA ILE A 28 -13.77 -0.52 5.16
C ILE A 28 -15.10 -0.39 5.92
N LEU A 29 -15.31 0.71 6.67
CA LEU A 29 -16.50 0.94 7.49
C LEU A 29 -17.77 1.21 6.67
N ASN A 30 -17.65 1.82 5.49
CA ASN A 30 -18.78 2.02 4.57
C ASN A 30 -18.80 0.97 3.45
N LEU A 31 -18.10 -0.15 3.63
CA LEU A 31 -17.91 -1.20 2.62
C LEU A 31 -17.44 -0.61 1.28
N PHE A 32 -16.46 0.27 1.33
CA PHE A 32 -15.87 0.98 0.20
C PHE A 32 -16.89 1.81 -0.62
N GLY A 33 -17.86 2.41 0.07
CA GLY A 33 -18.90 3.25 -0.52
C GLY A 33 -20.18 2.51 -0.91
N LEU A 34 -20.30 1.23 -0.56
CA LEU A 34 -21.52 0.44 -0.80
C LEU A 34 -22.63 0.79 0.21
N LEU A 35 -22.26 1.21 1.42
CA LEU A 35 -23.21 1.72 2.42
C LEU A 35 -23.32 3.25 2.34
N PRO A 36 -24.50 3.84 2.58
CA PRO A 36 -24.73 5.29 2.47
C PRO A 36 -24.12 6.10 3.64
N TRP A 37 -23.20 5.52 4.40
CA TRP A 37 -22.69 6.07 5.65
C TRP A 37 -21.41 6.84 5.34
N ALA A 38 -21.29 8.05 5.87
CA ALA A 38 -20.08 8.85 5.71
C ALA A 38 -18.91 8.22 6.46
N THR A 39 -17.69 8.43 5.95
CA THR A 39 -16.47 8.09 6.68
C THR A 39 -16.39 8.90 7.98
N PRO A 40 -15.80 8.36 9.06
CA PRO A 40 -15.54 9.12 10.29
C PRO A 40 -14.79 10.43 10.00
N GLU A 41 -14.92 11.43 10.87
CA GLU A 41 -14.26 12.72 10.64
C GLU A 41 -12.73 12.60 10.58
N PRO A 42 -12.06 13.30 9.64
CA PRO A 42 -10.60 13.36 9.57
C PRO A 42 -10.00 13.86 10.90
N GLY A 43 -9.19 13.02 11.56
CA GLY A 43 -8.60 13.30 12.87
C GLY A 43 -9.19 12.49 14.03
N SER A 44 -10.30 11.77 13.81
CA SER A 44 -10.80 10.79 14.78
C SER A 44 -9.96 9.51 14.79
N LEU A 45 -9.86 8.83 15.93
CA LEU A 45 -9.24 7.49 16.00
C LEU A 45 -9.93 6.49 15.07
N LEU A 46 -11.24 6.64 14.87
CA LEU A 46 -12.01 5.83 13.93
C LEU A 46 -11.59 6.08 12.48
N PHE A 47 -11.20 7.32 12.13
CA PHE A 47 -10.65 7.62 10.81
C PHE A 47 -9.29 6.96 10.59
N ALA A 48 -8.43 6.92 11.62
CA ALA A 48 -7.13 6.24 11.53
C ALA A 48 -7.24 4.73 11.26
N VAL A 49 -8.34 4.09 11.69
CA VAL A 49 -8.61 2.66 11.43
C VAL A 49 -9.48 2.47 10.17
N SER A 50 -10.15 3.53 9.73
CA SER A 50 -10.96 3.59 8.52
C SER A 50 -10.06 3.68 7.28
N LEU A 51 -9.57 2.54 6.80
CA LEU A 51 -8.81 2.46 5.56
C LEU A 51 -9.71 2.59 4.33
N GLY A 52 -9.46 3.62 3.51
CA GLY A 52 -10.04 3.74 2.18
C GLY A 52 -9.37 2.84 1.15
N VAL A 53 -9.93 2.80 -0.06
CA VAL A 53 -9.32 2.04 -1.18
C VAL A 53 -7.99 2.65 -1.58
N LEU A 54 -7.89 3.99 -1.66
CA LEU A 54 -6.67 4.66 -2.12
C LEU A 54 -5.47 4.43 -1.20
N PRO A 55 -5.56 4.56 0.12
CA PRO A 55 -4.42 4.31 0.99
C PRO A 55 -3.97 2.85 0.95
N ILE A 56 -4.90 1.89 0.81
CA ILE A 56 -4.58 0.48 0.60
C ILE A 56 -3.78 0.29 -0.68
N LEU A 57 -4.24 0.87 -1.80
CA LEU A 57 -3.52 0.81 -3.08
C LEU A 57 -2.15 1.48 -2.99
N LEU A 58 -2.04 2.59 -2.26
CA LEU A 58 -0.77 3.25 -1.99
C LEU A 58 0.20 2.31 -1.25
N GLY A 59 -0.23 1.71 -0.14
CA GLY A 59 0.59 0.78 0.64
C GLY A 59 1.05 -0.42 -0.20
N ILE A 60 0.15 -0.99 -1.01
CA ILE A 60 0.49 -2.08 -1.94
C ILE A 60 1.51 -1.61 -2.99
N SER A 61 1.32 -0.44 -3.59
CA SER A 61 2.24 0.10 -4.61
C SER A 61 3.64 0.33 -4.04
N MET A 62 3.74 0.89 -2.83
CA MET A 62 4.99 1.12 -2.14
C MET A 62 5.68 -0.19 -1.77
N TRP A 63 4.91 -1.19 -1.32
CA TRP A 63 5.43 -2.51 -1.02
C TRP A 63 6.04 -3.18 -2.27
N PHE A 64 5.38 -3.07 -3.43
CA PHE A 64 5.93 -3.57 -4.69
C PHE A 64 7.21 -2.85 -5.12
N GLN A 65 7.24 -1.53 -5.00
CA GLN A 65 8.46 -0.77 -5.28
C GLN A 65 9.62 -1.15 -4.36
N GLN A 66 9.33 -1.36 -3.08
CA GLN A 66 10.34 -1.76 -2.12
C GLN A 66 10.98 -3.11 -2.48
N LYS A 67 10.24 -4.02 -3.13
CA LYS A 67 10.78 -5.29 -3.64
C LYS A 67 11.80 -5.13 -4.77
N LEU A 68 11.77 -4.01 -5.49
CA LEU A 68 12.76 -3.68 -6.51
C LEU A 68 14.02 -3.04 -5.91
N ASN A 69 13.90 -2.45 -4.72
CA ASN A 69 15.03 -1.83 -4.02
C ASN A 69 15.87 -2.89 -3.28
N PRO A 70 17.21 -2.79 -3.32
CA PRO A 70 18.08 -3.66 -2.54
C PRO A 70 17.74 -3.58 -1.04
N ALA A 71 17.54 -4.73 -0.40
CA ALA A 71 17.28 -4.76 1.03
C ALA A 71 18.53 -4.33 1.83
N PRO A 72 18.38 -3.56 2.91
CA PRO A 72 19.48 -3.27 3.83
C PRO A 72 20.12 -4.56 4.36
N THR A 73 21.43 -4.55 4.64
CA THR A 73 22.14 -5.74 5.15
C THR A 73 21.85 -6.03 6.63
N ASP A 74 21.43 -5.01 7.39
CA ASP A 74 21.13 -5.11 8.81
C ASP A 74 19.66 -5.55 9.06
N PRO A 75 19.40 -6.63 9.81
CA PRO A 75 18.04 -7.10 10.11
C PRO A 75 17.16 -6.08 10.84
N ALA A 76 17.72 -5.20 11.67
CA ALA A 76 16.94 -4.17 12.35
C ALA A 76 16.38 -3.14 11.34
N GLN A 77 17.20 -2.74 10.37
CA GLN A 77 16.79 -1.81 9.31
C GLN A 77 15.79 -2.47 8.36
N GLN A 78 16.00 -3.76 8.00
CA GLN A 78 15.03 -4.50 7.19
C GLN A 78 13.64 -4.51 7.81
N ALA A 79 13.54 -4.71 9.13
CA ALA A 79 12.27 -4.68 9.84
C ALA A 79 11.57 -3.30 9.70
N ILE A 80 12.30 -2.21 9.95
CA ILE A 80 11.76 -0.84 9.82
C ILE A 80 11.24 -0.58 8.40
N PHE A 81 12.07 -0.90 7.40
CA PHE A 81 11.70 -0.74 6.00
C PHE A 81 10.48 -1.59 5.63
N ALA A 82 10.34 -2.81 6.15
CA ALA A 82 9.18 -3.66 5.87
C ALA A 82 7.86 -3.08 6.42
N TRP A 83 7.93 -2.27 7.49
CA TRP A 83 6.76 -1.62 8.08
C TRP A 83 6.42 -0.27 7.44
N MET A 84 7.38 0.42 6.82
CA MET A 84 7.18 1.75 6.24
C MET A 84 5.96 1.85 5.31
N PRO A 85 5.75 0.97 4.31
CA PRO A 85 4.59 1.09 3.41
C PRO A 85 3.25 1.06 4.16
N TRP A 86 3.16 0.27 5.22
CA TRP A 86 1.94 0.13 6.02
C TRP A 86 1.71 1.32 6.93
N ILE A 87 2.77 1.86 7.52
CA ILE A 87 2.71 3.09 8.31
C ILE A 87 2.24 4.25 7.43
N PHE A 88 2.83 4.40 6.23
CA PHE A 88 2.43 5.42 5.27
C PHE A 88 1.00 5.24 4.78
N MET A 89 0.52 4.01 4.59
CA MET A 89 -0.87 3.73 4.27
C MET A 89 -1.84 4.31 5.33
N PHE A 90 -1.60 4.10 6.62
CA PHE A 90 -2.48 4.65 7.67
C PHE A 90 -2.32 6.17 7.82
N MET A 91 -1.09 6.67 7.73
CA MET A 91 -0.80 8.10 7.92
C MET A 91 -1.34 8.97 6.78
N LEU A 92 -1.23 8.50 5.54
CA LEU A 92 -1.61 9.26 4.35
C LEU A 92 -3.09 9.07 3.96
N GLY A 93 -3.83 8.25 4.72
CA GLY A 93 -5.26 8.08 4.51
C GLY A 93 -6.09 9.35 4.72
N SER A 94 -5.58 10.30 5.51
CA SER A 94 -6.21 11.60 5.78
C SER A 94 -5.85 12.68 4.76
N PHE A 95 -4.95 12.39 3.82
CA PHE A 95 -4.47 13.37 2.86
C PHE A 95 -5.42 13.46 1.66
N ALA A 96 -5.35 14.57 0.92
CA ALA A 96 -6.16 14.78 -0.27
C ALA A 96 -6.02 13.60 -1.25
N SER A 97 -7.14 13.07 -1.72
CA SER A 97 -7.18 11.88 -2.57
C SER A 97 -6.38 12.07 -3.86
N GLY A 98 -6.33 13.28 -4.42
CA GLY A 98 -5.50 13.63 -5.58
C GLY A 98 -4.00 13.50 -5.33
N LEU A 99 -3.51 13.82 -4.14
CA LEU A 99 -2.10 13.61 -3.78
C LEU A 99 -1.79 12.11 -3.67
N VAL A 100 -2.67 11.35 -3.02
CA VAL A 100 -2.51 9.90 -2.87
C VAL A 100 -2.54 9.23 -4.24
N LEU A 101 -3.45 9.63 -5.12
CA LEU A 101 -3.56 9.15 -6.49
C LEU A 101 -2.30 9.47 -7.30
N TYR A 102 -1.76 10.69 -7.17
CA TYR A 102 -0.50 11.07 -7.80
C TYR A 102 0.64 10.14 -7.37
N TRP A 103 0.76 9.84 -6.08
CA TRP A 103 1.77 8.90 -5.60
C TRP A 103 1.56 7.48 -6.11
N ILE A 104 0.33 6.97 -6.14
CA ILE A 104 0.04 5.64 -6.69
C ILE A 104 0.45 5.58 -8.16
N ALA A 105 0.08 6.58 -8.95
CA ALA A 105 0.41 6.64 -10.36
C ALA A 105 1.93 6.72 -10.57
N ASN A 106 2.60 7.63 -9.88
CA ASN A 106 4.05 7.75 -9.92
C ASN A 106 4.73 6.44 -9.51
N ASN A 107 4.24 5.81 -8.44
CA ASN A 107 4.84 4.59 -7.92
C ASN A 107 4.73 3.44 -8.92
N THR A 108 3.56 3.33 -9.54
CA THR A 108 3.25 2.33 -10.57
C THR A 108 4.16 2.50 -11.79
N ILE A 109 4.33 3.74 -12.28
CA ILE A 109 5.21 4.04 -13.43
C ILE A 109 6.66 3.69 -13.09
N THR A 110 7.16 4.14 -11.94
CA THR A 110 8.53 3.84 -11.50
C THR A 110 8.74 2.34 -11.34
N PHE A 111 7.75 1.61 -10.81
CA PHE A 111 7.82 0.15 -10.71
C PHE A 111 7.97 -0.51 -12.08
N PHE A 112 7.13 -0.16 -13.05
CA PHE A 112 7.23 -0.71 -14.41
C PHE A 112 8.56 -0.39 -15.08
N GLN A 113 9.04 0.85 -14.92
CA GLN A 113 10.34 1.26 -15.43
C GLN A 113 11.48 0.42 -14.83
N GLN A 114 11.55 0.35 -13.50
CA GLN A 114 12.60 -0.40 -12.81
C GLN A 114 12.52 -1.90 -13.10
N TYR A 115 11.31 -2.47 -13.08
CA TYR A 115 11.08 -3.87 -13.42
C TYR A 115 11.57 -4.20 -14.83
N THR A 116 11.28 -3.34 -15.81
CA THR A 116 11.74 -3.51 -17.19
C THR A 116 13.25 -3.41 -17.29
N ILE A 117 13.88 -2.43 -16.64
CA ILE A 117 15.34 -2.27 -16.61
C ILE A 117 16.02 -3.50 -16.00
N MET A 118 15.55 -4.00 -14.86
CA MET A 118 16.12 -5.18 -14.20
C MET A 118 15.95 -6.44 -15.05
N SER A 119 14.79 -6.57 -15.71
CA SER A 119 14.51 -7.65 -16.64
C SER A 119 15.44 -7.64 -17.86
N MET A 120 15.77 -6.45 -18.38
CA MET A 120 16.75 -6.30 -19.47
C MET A 120 18.18 -6.68 -19.03
N HIS A 121 18.55 -6.42 -17.78
CA HIS A 121 19.84 -6.83 -17.21
C HIS A 121 19.86 -8.30 -16.72
N GLY A 122 18.86 -9.12 -17.07
CA GLY A 122 18.85 -10.56 -16.80
C GLY A 122 18.50 -10.96 -15.36
N LYS A 123 18.22 -10.01 -14.46
CA LYS A 123 17.76 -10.29 -13.09
C LYS A 123 16.26 -10.00 -12.99
N ARG A 124 15.41 -11.02 -13.18
CA ARG A 124 13.98 -10.87 -12.88
C ARG A 124 13.83 -10.64 -11.37
N PRO A 125 13.35 -9.47 -10.93
CA PRO A 125 13.20 -9.20 -9.50
C PRO A 125 12.22 -10.21 -8.90
N ASP A 126 12.62 -10.84 -7.80
CA ASP A 126 11.75 -11.81 -7.13
C ASP A 126 10.75 -11.08 -6.23
N LEU A 127 9.58 -10.79 -6.80
CA LEU A 127 8.52 -10.05 -6.11
C LEU A 127 7.87 -10.86 -4.97
N PHE A 128 7.95 -12.19 -5.03
CA PHE A 128 7.20 -13.09 -4.13
C PHE A 128 8.06 -14.20 -3.48
N GLY A 129 9.38 -14.20 -3.66
CA GLY A 129 10.29 -15.25 -3.19
C GLY A 129 10.24 -15.50 -1.70
N ASN A 130 10.17 -14.42 -0.91
CA ASN A 130 10.06 -14.51 0.54
C ASN A 130 8.74 -15.17 0.99
N ILE A 131 7.66 -14.99 0.23
CA ILE A 131 6.35 -15.59 0.55
C ILE A 131 6.37 -17.07 0.16
N LYS A 132 6.84 -17.41 -1.04
CA LYS A 132 6.91 -18.81 -1.52
C LYS A 132 7.81 -19.69 -0.65
N SER A 133 8.97 -19.19 -0.22
CA SER A 133 9.89 -19.94 0.64
C SER A 133 9.33 -20.20 2.05
N GLY A 134 8.54 -19.27 2.60
CA GLY A 134 7.83 -19.45 3.87
C GLY A 134 6.77 -20.55 3.81
N PHE A 135 6.01 -20.64 2.73
CA PHE A 135 5.04 -21.72 2.50
C PHE A 135 5.74 -23.08 2.31
N GLN A 136 6.86 -23.12 1.60
CA GLN A 136 7.63 -24.35 1.42
C GLN A 136 8.25 -24.85 2.73
N LYS A 137 8.79 -23.96 3.58
CA LYS A 137 9.28 -24.35 4.92
C LYS A 137 8.17 -24.91 5.82
N LYS A 138 6.94 -24.39 5.71
CA LYS A 138 5.79 -24.86 6.48
C LYS A 138 5.22 -26.19 5.95
N ALA A 139 5.25 -26.40 4.64
CA ALA A 139 4.86 -27.68 4.03
C ALA A 139 5.92 -28.79 4.23
N ALA A 140 7.19 -28.42 4.37
CA ALA A 140 8.30 -29.34 4.60
C ALA A 140 8.54 -29.69 6.08
N ALA A 141 7.68 -29.25 7.00
CA ALA A 141 7.70 -29.70 8.39
C ALA A 141 6.76 -30.91 8.55
N PRO A 142 7.28 -32.17 8.56
CA PRO A 142 6.43 -33.33 8.75
C PRO A 142 6.14 -33.48 10.25
N GLU A 143 4.93 -33.94 10.53
CA GLU A 143 4.49 -34.51 11.80
C GLU A 143 5.56 -35.44 12.38
N GLY A 144 6.06 -35.16 13.59
CA GLY A 144 7.06 -36.05 14.16
C GLY A 144 7.73 -35.58 15.45
N LYS A 145 6.96 -35.17 16.47
CA LYS A 145 7.35 -35.34 17.89
C LYS A 145 6.13 -35.59 18.77
N GLY A 146 5.46 -36.71 18.52
CA GLY A 146 4.77 -37.44 19.58
C GLY A 146 5.79 -38.28 20.36
N LYS A 147 5.76 -38.17 21.69
CA LYS A 147 6.20 -39.15 22.71
C LYS A 147 7.66 -39.65 22.68
N ALA A 148 8.42 -39.21 23.70
CA ALA A 148 9.49 -39.88 24.47
C ALA A 148 10.38 -38.74 25.02
N LYS A 149 10.53 -38.52 26.31
CA LYS A 149 10.80 -39.44 27.42
C LYS A 149 10.33 -38.78 28.72
#